data_AF-A0A1R0WER7-F1
#
_entry.id   AF-A0A1R0WER7-F1
#
_cell.length_a   1.000
_cell.length_b   1.000
_cell.length_c   1.000
_cell.angle_alpha   90.00
_cell.angle_beta   90.00
_cell.angle_gamma   90.00
#
_symmetry.space_group_name_H-M   'P 1'
#
loop_
_entity.id
_entity.type
_entity.pdbx_description
1 polymer ?
#
loop_
_entity_poly.entity_id
_entity_poly.type
_entity_poly.pdbx_seq_one_letter_code
_entity_poly.pdbx_strand_id
1 'polypeptide(L)'
;MKKVNLFIMVILLLTACQSSQESKPITEETIDFDRNTAMEMVKKKEKMIVDLAWREKVSKLEYKEIEQFFTEEFGNRAKDILAIFFINDIDADPDSDIYINKNTLYPTVFHKGITITKAVVYKSEFENEFFNQTTLSIKEEYVGDDEKLKDWYREYIFTPNENDEWELSGYSGTMNFSGEDYNMNYLELKK
;
A
#
# COMPACT_ATOMS: atom_id res chain seq x y z
N MET A 1 -3.95 58.56 -27.60
CA MET A 1 -3.20 57.28 -27.62
C MET A 1 -3.09 56.76 -26.19
N LYS A 2 -3.85 55.75 -25.77
CA LYS A 2 -3.67 54.96 -24.50
C LYS A 2 -4.85 53.98 -24.24
N LYS A 3 -5.40 53.31 -25.26
CA LYS A 3 -6.49 52.33 -25.07
C LYS A 3 -6.36 51.03 -25.87
N VAL A 4 -5.22 50.80 -26.53
CA VAL A 4 -5.02 49.61 -27.38
C VAL A 4 -4.19 48.51 -26.68
N ASN A 5 -3.43 48.85 -25.63
CA ASN A 5 -2.54 47.86 -24.96
C ASN A 5 -3.22 47.00 -23.87
N LEU A 6 -4.44 47.32 -23.43
CA LEU A 6 -5.09 46.53 -22.37
C LEU A 6 -5.83 45.29 -22.92
N PHE A 7 -6.25 45.31 -24.18
CA PHE A 7 -7.05 44.23 -24.76
C PHE A 7 -6.20 43.00 -25.15
N ILE A 8 -4.93 43.21 -25.50
CA ILE A 8 -4.01 42.11 -25.90
C ILE A 8 -3.59 41.28 -24.67
N MET A 9 -3.52 41.89 -23.48
CA MET A 9 -3.09 41.19 -22.26
C MET A 9 -4.15 40.24 -21.69
N VAL A 10 -5.44 40.51 -21.95
CA VAL A 10 -6.55 39.67 -21.48
C VAL A 10 -6.73 38.41 -22.33
N ILE A 11 -6.41 38.46 -23.63
CA ILE A 11 -6.52 37.29 -24.53
C ILE A 11 -5.45 36.25 -24.21
N LEU A 12 -4.23 36.67 -23.85
CA LEU A 12 -3.14 35.75 -23.46
C LEU A 12 -3.41 35.00 -22.14
N LEU A 13 -4.21 35.59 -21.23
CA LEU A 13 -4.59 34.95 -19.97
C LEU A 13 -5.72 33.92 -20.16
N LEU A 14 -6.54 34.04 -21.20
CA LEU A 14 -7.63 33.10 -21.49
C LEU A 14 -7.17 31.85 -22.27
N THR A 15 -6.05 31.93 -23.00
CA THR A 15 -5.46 30.75 -23.68
C THR A 15 -4.60 29.88 -22.78
N ALA A 16 -4.18 30.38 -21.61
CA ALA A 16 -3.37 29.63 -20.64
C ALA A 16 -4.20 28.63 -19.79
N CYS A 17 -5.53 28.68 -19.87
CA CYS A 17 -6.43 27.80 -19.11
C CYS A 17 -7.03 26.65 -19.92
N GLN A 18 -6.51 26.33 -21.11
CA GLN A 18 -7.07 25.30 -22.00
C GLN A 18 -6.19 24.07 -22.22
N SER A 19 -5.09 23.89 -21.48
CA SER A 19 -4.12 22.81 -21.75
C SER A 19 -4.04 21.69 -20.71
N SER A 20 -5.05 21.49 -19.86
CA SER A 20 -5.18 20.24 -19.10
C SER A 20 -6.47 19.54 -19.49
N GLN A 21 -6.55 19.17 -20.77
CA GLN A 21 -7.52 18.16 -21.17
C GLN A 21 -7.02 16.87 -20.50
N GLU A 22 -7.58 16.55 -19.32
CA GLU A 22 -7.30 15.28 -18.64
C GLU A 22 -7.53 14.17 -19.67
N SER A 23 -6.47 13.42 -19.97
CA SER A 23 -6.58 12.26 -20.85
C SER A 23 -7.56 11.30 -20.18
N LYS A 24 -8.71 11.09 -20.80
CA LYS A 24 -9.67 10.09 -20.34
C LYS A 24 -9.34 8.74 -20.95
N PRO A 25 -9.57 7.64 -20.24
CA PRO A 25 -9.43 6.32 -20.83
C PRO A 25 -10.43 6.14 -21.98
N ILE A 26 -10.00 5.43 -23.02
CA ILE A 26 -10.83 4.97 -24.14
C ILE A 26 -11.76 3.87 -23.65
N THR A 27 -11.24 2.97 -22.81
CA THR A 27 -11.95 1.84 -22.24
C THR A 27 -11.62 1.70 -20.76
N GLU A 28 -12.61 1.32 -19.97
CA GLU A 28 -12.46 0.95 -18.57
C GLU A 28 -13.18 -0.38 -18.35
N GLU A 29 -12.50 -1.30 -17.68
CA GLU A 29 -13.06 -2.61 -17.35
C GLU A 29 -12.80 -2.90 -15.87
N THR A 30 -13.81 -3.41 -15.18
CA THR A 30 -13.68 -3.96 -13.82
C THR A 30 -14.12 -5.40 -13.85
N ILE A 31 -13.21 -6.29 -13.47
CA ILE A 31 -13.41 -7.74 -13.48
C ILE A 31 -13.33 -8.24 -12.04
N ASP A 32 -14.29 -9.07 -11.63
CA ASP A 32 -14.21 -9.74 -10.33
C ASP A 32 -13.01 -10.68 -10.29
N PHE A 33 -12.24 -10.57 -9.20
CA PHE A 33 -11.11 -11.45 -8.93
C PHE A 33 -11.50 -12.52 -7.91
N ASP A 34 -10.93 -13.72 -8.03
CA ASP A 34 -11.24 -14.81 -7.12
C ASP A 34 -10.88 -14.43 -5.67
N ARG A 35 -11.91 -14.39 -4.82
CA ARG A 35 -11.77 -13.92 -3.44
C ARG A 35 -10.90 -14.84 -2.60
N ASN A 36 -10.87 -16.14 -2.87
CA ASN A 36 -10.02 -17.08 -2.13
C ASN A 36 -8.54 -16.86 -2.49
N THR A 37 -8.25 -16.66 -3.77
CA THR A 37 -6.91 -16.31 -4.23
C THR A 37 -6.45 -14.97 -3.64
N ALA A 38 -7.32 -13.95 -3.65
CA ALA A 38 -7.04 -12.67 -3.00
C ALA A 38 -6.72 -12.84 -1.51
N MET A 39 -7.47 -13.71 -0.81
CA MET A 39 -7.24 -14.02 0.60
C MET A 39 -5.88 -14.64 0.85
N GLU A 40 -5.47 -15.63 0.07
CA GLU A 40 -4.16 -16.25 0.24
C GLU A 40 -3.02 -15.29 -0.11
N MET A 41 -3.19 -14.43 -1.12
CA MET A 41 -2.22 -13.38 -1.47
C MET A 41 -1.99 -12.41 -0.31
N VAL A 42 -3.07 -11.86 0.28
CA VAL A 42 -2.98 -10.93 1.41
C VAL A 42 -2.40 -11.62 2.63
N LYS A 43 -2.94 -12.79 3.00
CA LYS A 43 -2.52 -13.57 4.17
C LYS A 43 -1.04 -13.92 4.14
N LYS A 44 -0.49 -14.28 2.98
CA LYS A 44 0.94 -14.58 2.81
C LYS A 44 1.80 -13.37 3.18
N LYS A 45 1.51 -12.21 2.60
CA LYS A 45 2.27 -10.96 2.83
C LYS A 45 2.15 -10.50 4.27
N GLU A 46 0.93 -10.46 4.75
CA GLU A 46 0.66 -9.99 6.10
C GLU A 46 1.24 -10.93 7.17
N LYS A 47 1.25 -12.26 6.96
CA LYS A 47 1.94 -13.20 7.87
C LYS A 47 3.42 -12.88 8.02
N MET A 48 4.13 -12.57 6.94
CA MET A 48 5.56 -12.22 7.01
C MET A 48 5.81 -10.97 7.85
N ILE A 49 4.96 -9.96 7.67
CA ILE A 49 5.00 -8.71 8.41
C ILE A 49 4.80 -8.97 9.91
N VAL A 50 3.89 -9.86 10.28
CA VAL A 50 3.61 -10.19 11.69
C VAL A 50 4.68 -11.05 12.33
N ASP A 51 5.15 -12.06 11.60
CA ASP A 51 6.23 -12.93 12.06
C ASP A 51 7.50 -12.10 12.33
N LEU A 52 7.71 -11.01 11.57
CA LEU A 52 8.75 -10.02 11.86
C LEU A 52 8.40 -9.15 13.07
N ALA A 53 7.22 -8.55 13.12
CA ALA A 53 6.78 -7.65 14.20
C ALA A 53 6.83 -8.28 15.61
N TRP A 54 6.63 -9.60 15.71
CA TRP A 54 6.67 -10.32 16.98
C TRP A 54 8.07 -10.67 17.50
N ARG A 55 9.09 -10.57 16.65
CA ARG A 55 10.47 -10.79 17.09
C ARG A 55 10.94 -9.60 17.92
N GLU A 56 11.78 -9.87 18.91
CA GLU A 56 12.43 -8.83 19.70
C GLU A 56 13.65 -8.27 18.98
N LYS A 57 14.43 -9.17 18.38
CA LYS A 57 15.68 -8.90 17.68
C LYS A 57 15.95 -9.99 16.65
N VAL A 58 16.86 -9.71 15.73
CA VAL A 58 17.38 -10.67 14.75
C VAL A 58 18.89 -10.54 14.67
N SER A 59 19.57 -11.63 14.40
CA SER A 59 20.99 -11.60 14.02
C SER A 59 21.15 -10.95 12.64
N LYS A 60 22.38 -10.55 12.32
CA LYS A 60 22.72 -10.00 10.99
C LYS A 60 22.50 -10.99 9.85
N LEU A 61 22.69 -12.29 10.11
CA LEU A 61 22.42 -13.33 9.11
C LEU A 61 20.91 -13.42 8.83
N GLU A 62 20.09 -13.47 9.89
CA GLU A 62 18.64 -13.48 9.76
C GLU A 62 18.11 -12.21 9.10
N TYR A 63 18.69 -11.04 9.37
CA TYR A 63 18.32 -9.80 8.68
C TYR A 63 18.52 -9.92 7.16
N LYS A 64 19.65 -10.48 6.70
CA LYS A 64 19.90 -10.68 5.27
C LYS A 64 18.91 -11.66 4.64
N GLU A 65 18.57 -12.73 5.35
CA GLU A 65 17.55 -13.68 4.90
C GLU A 65 16.18 -12.99 4.81
N ILE A 66 15.81 -12.20 5.82
CA ILE A 66 14.58 -11.41 5.84
C ILE A 66 14.57 -10.42 4.67
N GLU A 67 15.66 -9.69 4.42
CA GLU A 67 15.78 -8.75 3.32
C GLU A 67 15.57 -9.44 1.97
N GLN A 68 16.17 -10.63 1.78
CA GLN A 68 15.96 -11.43 0.58
C GLN A 68 14.50 -11.86 0.44
N PHE A 69 13.91 -12.50 1.46
CA PHE A 69 12.52 -12.96 1.41
C PHE A 69 11.53 -11.81 1.21
N PHE A 70 11.74 -10.67 1.86
CA PHE A 70 10.90 -9.50 1.65
C PHE A 70 11.07 -8.92 0.25
N THR A 71 12.27 -8.93 -0.32
CA THR A 71 12.50 -8.48 -1.70
C THR A 71 11.76 -9.38 -2.70
N GLU A 72 11.80 -10.69 -2.50
CA GLU A 72 11.07 -11.65 -3.35
C GLU A 72 9.55 -11.44 -3.27
N GLU A 73 9.02 -11.09 -2.10
CA GLU A 73 7.56 -10.99 -1.91
C GLU A 73 7.00 -9.58 -2.10
N PHE A 74 7.76 -8.53 -1.82
CA PHE A 74 7.30 -7.14 -1.87
C PHE A 74 7.99 -6.31 -2.95
N GLY A 75 8.92 -6.90 -3.70
CA GLY A 75 9.65 -6.24 -4.78
C GLY A 75 10.29 -4.94 -4.29
N ASN A 76 10.05 -3.86 -5.04
CA ASN A 76 10.60 -2.54 -4.75
C ASN A 76 10.14 -1.94 -3.40
N ARG A 77 9.06 -2.46 -2.80
CA ARG A 77 8.54 -1.99 -1.50
C ARG A 77 9.20 -2.65 -0.30
N ALA A 78 9.99 -3.70 -0.50
CA ALA A 78 10.62 -4.45 0.59
C ALA A 78 11.43 -3.52 1.52
N LYS A 79 12.26 -2.66 0.95
CA LYS A 79 13.10 -1.72 1.71
C LYS A 79 12.28 -0.72 2.53
N ASP A 80 11.21 -0.17 1.93
CA ASP A 80 10.32 0.77 2.61
C ASP A 80 9.64 0.11 3.82
N ILE A 81 9.18 -1.14 3.65
CA ILE A 81 8.54 -1.92 4.72
C ILE A 81 9.56 -2.26 5.82
N LEU A 82 10.75 -2.73 5.47
CA LEU A 82 11.79 -3.10 6.43
C LEU A 82 12.28 -1.89 7.24
N ALA A 83 12.33 -0.70 6.64
CA ALA A 83 12.69 0.53 7.33
C ALA A 83 11.71 0.92 8.46
N ILE A 84 10.49 0.37 8.47
CA ILE A 84 9.54 0.54 9.56
C ILE A 84 10.02 -0.19 10.81
N PHE A 85 10.64 -1.36 10.63
CA PHE A 85 11.05 -2.27 11.71
C PHE A 85 12.49 -2.05 12.16
N PHE A 86 13.38 -1.75 11.23
CA PHE A 86 14.80 -1.65 11.48
C PHE A 86 15.21 -0.18 11.44
N ILE A 87 15.35 0.41 12.64
CA ILE A 87 16.01 1.71 12.76
C ILE A 87 17.49 1.46 12.47
N ASN A 88 18.00 2.05 11.39
CA ASN A 88 19.40 1.93 10.99
C ASN A 88 20.31 2.56 12.06
N ASP A 89 20.71 1.78 13.06
CA ASP A 89 21.82 2.17 13.94
C ASP A 89 23.11 1.69 13.27
N ILE A 90 23.64 2.56 12.40
CA ILE A 90 24.82 2.32 11.55
C ILE A 90 26.10 2.08 12.37
N ASP A 91 26.08 2.35 13.68
CA ASP A 91 27.22 2.24 14.59
C ASP A 91 27.26 0.93 15.43
N ALA A 92 26.35 -0.02 15.19
CA ALA A 92 26.30 -1.26 15.95
C ALA A 92 27.43 -2.23 15.55
N ASP A 93 28.04 -2.88 16.56
CA ASP A 93 29.09 -3.90 16.41
C ASP A 93 28.70 -4.95 15.33
N PRO A 94 29.61 -5.32 14.41
CA PRO A 94 29.34 -6.30 13.35
C PRO A 94 28.74 -7.64 13.79
N ASP A 95 28.89 -8.02 15.07
CA ASP A 95 28.33 -9.24 15.68
C ASP A 95 27.12 -8.98 16.60
N SER A 96 26.62 -7.74 16.69
CA SER A 96 25.49 -7.41 17.56
C SER A 96 24.12 -7.73 16.94
N ASP A 97 23.16 -8.06 17.81
CA ASP A 97 21.77 -8.25 17.43
C ASP A 97 21.12 -6.92 16.99
N ILE A 98 20.27 -7.00 15.96
CA ILE A 98 19.49 -5.88 15.45
C ILE A 98 18.11 -5.92 16.11
N TYR A 99 17.77 -4.90 16.89
CA TYR A 99 16.47 -4.81 17.58
C TYR A 99 15.37 -4.34 16.65
N ILE A 100 14.19 -4.94 16.79
CA ILE A 100 13.01 -4.57 16.02
C ILE A 100 12.24 -3.47 16.74
N ASN A 101 11.90 -2.43 16.00
CA ASN A 101 11.04 -1.36 16.49
C ASN A 101 9.60 -1.88 16.66
N LYS A 102 9.19 -2.08 17.91
CA LYS A 102 7.86 -2.59 18.25
C LYS A 102 6.75 -1.53 18.20
N ASN A 103 7.10 -0.27 18.02
CA ASN A 103 6.16 0.85 18.14
C ASN A 103 5.60 1.34 16.80
N THR A 104 6.01 0.74 15.69
CA THR A 104 5.77 1.29 14.35
C THR A 104 4.79 0.52 13.48
N LEU A 105 4.41 -0.71 13.84
CA LEU A 105 3.50 -1.48 13.01
C LEU A 105 2.46 -2.31 13.79
N TYR A 106 1.19 -2.16 13.38
CA TYR A 106 0.08 -3.00 13.81
C TYR A 106 -0.56 -3.72 12.61
N PRO A 107 -0.39 -5.04 12.49
CA PRO A 107 -0.91 -5.83 11.38
C PRO A 107 -2.40 -6.16 11.52
N THR A 108 -3.15 -6.23 10.41
CA THR A 108 -4.62 -6.30 10.42
C THR A 108 -5.22 -7.65 10.06
N VAL A 109 -4.51 -8.47 9.27
CA VAL A 109 -4.75 -9.91 9.00
C VAL A 109 -5.36 -10.69 10.14
N PHE A 110 -4.91 -10.39 11.35
CA PHE A 110 -5.22 -11.22 12.49
C PHE A 110 -6.42 -10.72 13.23
N HIS A 111 -7.07 -9.62 12.88
CA HIS A 111 -8.17 -9.13 13.70
C HIS A 111 -9.52 -9.77 13.34
N LYS A 112 -10.21 -10.23 14.38
CA LYS A 112 -11.59 -10.70 14.30
C LYS A 112 -12.48 -9.56 13.82
N GLY A 113 -13.28 -9.84 12.79
CA GLY A 113 -14.12 -8.84 12.15
C GLY A 113 -13.48 -8.15 10.94
N ILE A 114 -12.17 -8.29 10.69
CA ILE A 114 -11.58 -7.85 9.41
C ILE A 114 -11.72 -8.97 8.37
N THR A 115 -12.23 -8.65 7.18
CA THR A 115 -12.36 -9.60 6.08
C THR A 115 -12.18 -8.92 4.73
N ILE A 116 -11.70 -9.67 3.74
CA ILE A 116 -11.71 -9.21 2.35
C ILE A 116 -13.16 -9.12 1.89
N THR A 117 -13.61 -7.93 1.52
CA THR A 117 -14.98 -7.68 1.04
C THR A 117 -15.05 -7.50 -0.46
N LYS A 118 -13.94 -7.10 -1.10
CA LYS A 118 -13.87 -6.90 -2.55
C LYS A 118 -12.50 -7.27 -3.09
N ALA A 119 -12.47 -7.93 -4.24
CA ALA A 119 -11.24 -8.17 -4.99
C ALA A 119 -11.57 -7.98 -6.48
N VAL A 120 -10.92 -7.01 -7.13
CA VAL A 120 -11.22 -6.67 -8.53
C VAL A 120 -9.96 -6.33 -9.31
N VAL A 121 -9.92 -6.73 -10.57
CA VAL A 121 -8.95 -6.23 -11.54
C VAL A 121 -9.58 -5.06 -12.27
N TYR A 122 -8.96 -3.90 -12.14
CA TYR A 122 -9.27 -2.70 -12.89
C TYR A 122 -8.31 -2.56 -14.07
N LYS A 123 -8.84 -2.30 -15.26
CA LYS A 123 -8.08 -2.01 -16.46
C LYS A 123 -8.57 -0.70 -17.06
N SER A 124 -7.62 0.13 -17.50
CA SER A 124 -7.92 1.34 -18.26
C SER A 124 -6.93 1.49 -19.41
N GLU A 125 -7.45 1.67 -20.61
CA GLU A 125 -6.65 1.89 -21.82
C GLU A 125 -6.80 3.33 -22.29
N PHE A 126 -5.71 3.96 -22.70
CA PHE A 126 -5.66 5.34 -23.16
C PHE A 126 -5.14 5.42 -24.61
N GLU A 127 -5.34 6.55 -25.27
CA GLU A 127 -4.79 6.78 -26.62
C GLU A 127 -3.26 6.67 -26.66
N ASN A 128 -2.61 7.09 -25.57
CA ASN A 128 -1.20 6.84 -25.37
C ASN A 128 -1.04 5.64 -24.43
N GLU A 129 -0.52 4.53 -24.97
CA GLU A 129 -0.32 3.26 -24.27
C GLU A 129 0.54 3.39 -23.01
N PHE A 130 1.38 4.43 -22.91
CA PHE A 130 2.14 4.73 -21.70
C PHE A 130 1.27 4.92 -20.45
N PHE A 131 0.02 5.37 -20.63
CA PHE A 131 -0.93 5.56 -19.52
C PHE A 131 -1.81 4.33 -19.27
N ASN A 132 -1.67 3.26 -20.07
CA ASN A 132 -2.44 2.04 -19.83
C ASN A 132 -2.13 1.50 -18.44
N GLN A 133 -3.19 1.12 -17.73
CA GLN A 133 -3.08 0.65 -16.36
C GLN A 133 -3.85 -0.65 -16.20
N THR A 134 -3.23 -1.60 -15.51
CA THR A 134 -3.87 -2.80 -14.99
C THR A 134 -3.52 -2.89 -13.51
N THR A 135 -4.53 -3.01 -12.66
CA THR A 135 -4.35 -3.00 -11.22
C THR A 135 -5.32 -3.98 -10.57
N LEU A 136 -4.79 -4.85 -9.71
CA LEU A 136 -5.61 -5.66 -8.81
C LEU A 136 -5.76 -4.90 -7.50
N SER A 137 -7.01 -4.61 -7.12
CA SER A 137 -7.37 -4.09 -5.81
C SER A 137 -7.96 -5.22 -4.97
N ILE A 138 -7.45 -5.38 -3.75
CA ILE A 138 -8.02 -6.26 -2.73
C ILE A 138 -8.37 -5.39 -1.51
N LYS A 139 -9.66 -5.29 -1.19
CA LYS A 139 -10.18 -4.48 -0.08
C LYS A 139 -10.52 -5.36 1.12
N GLU A 140 -9.96 -5.00 2.26
CA GLU A 140 -10.34 -5.48 3.59
C GLU A 140 -11.17 -4.42 4.32
N GLU A 141 -12.24 -4.85 4.98
CA GLU A 141 -13.09 -3.98 5.80
C GLU A 141 -13.40 -4.64 7.15
N TYR A 142 -13.67 -3.80 8.15
CA TYR A 142 -14.22 -4.25 9.41
C TYR A 142 -15.74 -4.47 9.30
N VAL A 143 -16.18 -5.67 9.65
CA VAL A 143 -17.59 -6.12 9.61
C VAL A 143 -18.10 -6.57 10.98
N GLY A 144 -17.41 -6.18 12.07
CA GLY A 144 -17.84 -6.45 13.44
C GLY A 144 -18.60 -5.28 14.07
N ASP A 145 -18.82 -5.38 15.39
CA ASP A 145 -19.65 -4.44 16.15
C ASP A 145 -18.84 -3.42 17.00
N ASP A 146 -17.51 -3.38 16.88
CA ASP A 146 -16.68 -2.37 17.56
C ASP A 146 -16.79 -1.02 16.85
N GLU A 147 -17.50 -0.09 17.49
CA GLU A 147 -17.68 1.28 17.00
C GLU A 147 -16.36 2.03 16.77
N LYS A 148 -15.26 1.65 17.43
CA LYS A 148 -13.94 2.27 17.18
C LYS A 148 -13.36 1.92 15.82
N LEU A 149 -13.79 0.81 15.24
CA LEU A 149 -13.41 0.36 13.91
C LEU A 149 -14.47 0.60 12.85
N LYS A 150 -15.51 1.37 13.18
CA LYS A 150 -16.51 1.74 12.20
C LYS A 150 -15.84 2.42 11.00
N ASP A 151 -16.23 1.99 9.80
CA ASP A 151 -15.68 2.46 8.53
C ASP A 151 -14.17 2.16 8.32
N TRP A 152 -13.56 1.33 9.17
CA TRP A 152 -12.19 0.88 8.97
C TRP A 152 -12.09 0.04 7.69
N TYR A 153 -11.12 0.40 6.85
CA TYR A 153 -10.76 -0.38 5.67
C TYR A 153 -9.29 -0.23 5.32
N ARG A 154 -8.78 -1.21 4.57
CA ARG A 154 -7.49 -1.19 3.90
C ARG A 154 -7.64 -1.75 2.51
N GLU A 155 -6.91 -1.20 1.56
CA GLU A 155 -6.83 -1.73 0.21
C GLU A 155 -5.38 -2.05 -0.14
N TYR A 156 -5.17 -3.24 -0.68
CA TYR A 156 -3.89 -3.68 -1.24
C TYR A 156 -3.97 -3.45 -2.75
N ILE A 157 -3.00 -2.72 -3.27
CA ILE A 157 -2.92 -2.37 -4.68
C ILE A 157 -1.76 -3.17 -5.28
N PHE A 158 -2.06 -3.91 -6.33
CA PHE A 158 -1.10 -4.72 -7.06
C PHE A 158 -1.05 -4.32 -8.53
N THR A 159 0.12 -4.39 -9.12
CA THR A 159 0.35 -4.20 -10.55
C THR A 159 1.10 -5.40 -11.11
N PRO A 160 0.88 -5.76 -12.39
CA PRO A 160 1.65 -6.82 -13.02
C PRO A 160 3.13 -6.40 -13.12
N ASN A 161 4.04 -7.33 -12.81
CA ASN A 161 5.46 -7.19 -13.07
C ASN A 161 5.82 -7.63 -14.50
N GLU A 162 7.12 -7.67 -14.83
CA GLU A 162 7.61 -8.09 -16.16
C GLU A 162 7.25 -9.54 -16.55
N ASN A 163 6.86 -10.38 -15.58
CA ASN A 163 6.45 -11.77 -15.77
C ASN A 163 4.92 -11.96 -15.72
N ASP A 164 4.15 -10.87 -15.81
CA ASP A 164 2.68 -10.87 -15.63
C ASP A 164 2.19 -11.37 -14.26
N GLU A 165 3.06 -11.36 -13.24
CA GLU A 165 2.70 -11.71 -11.86
C GLU A 165 2.33 -10.47 -11.04
N TRP A 166 1.42 -10.61 -10.08
CA TRP A 166 0.97 -9.50 -9.24
C TRP A 166 2.02 -9.10 -8.20
N GLU A 167 2.62 -7.93 -8.38
CA GLU A 167 3.50 -7.28 -7.41
C GLU A 167 2.75 -6.22 -6.61
N LEU A 168 2.98 -6.15 -5.30
CA LEU A 168 2.37 -5.12 -4.45
C LEU A 168 2.96 -3.75 -4.78
N SER A 169 2.13 -2.82 -5.25
CA SER A 169 2.54 -1.46 -5.60
C SER A 169 2.26 -0.45 -4.47
N GLY A 170 1.27 -0.72 -3.62
CA GLY A 170 0.96 0.14 -2.48
C GLY A 170 -0.24 -0.28 -1.65
N TYR A 171 -0.57 0.59 -0.69
CA TYR A 171 -1.72 0.46 0.19
C TYR A 171 -2.57 1.73 0.13
N SER A 172 -3.89 1.59 0.30
CA SER A 172 -4.82 2.70 0.49
C SER A 172 -5.68 2.46 1.74
N GLY A 173 -6.33 3.52 2.22
CA GLY A 173 -7.28 3.45 3.33
C GLY A 173 -6.72 3.86 4.68
N THR A 174 -7.22 3.22 5.74
CA THR A 174 -6.91 3.59 7.12
C THR A 174 -5.50 3.13 7.47
N MET A 175 -4.61 4.09 7.64
CA MET A 175 -3.23 3.80 8.03
C MET A 175 -3.14 3.55 9.53
N ASN A 176 -2.53 2.43 9.93
CA ASN A 176 -2.24 2.11 11.33
C ASN A 176 -0.93 2.79 11.79
N PHE A 177 -0.83 4.11 11.61
CA PHE A 177 0.27 4.88 12.19
C PHE A 177 -0.17 5.46 13.55
N SER A 178 0.76 5.42 14.49
CA SER A 178 0.62 5.73 15.92
C SER A 178 -0.28 6.94 16.26
N GLY A 179 -1.07 6.78 17.33
CA GLY A 179 -1.80 7.85 18.02
C GLY A 179 -2.08 7.46 19.47
N GLU A 180 -2.17 8.42 20.38
CA GLU A 180 -2.27 8.21 21.85
C GLU A 180 -3.49 7.38 22.29
N ASP A 181 -4.51 7.26 21.44
CA ASP A 181 -5.75 6.52 21.71
C ASP A 181 -5.79 5.10 21.11
N TYR A 182 -4.74 4.65 20.40
CA TYR A 182 -4.73 3.34 19.74
C TYR A 182 -4.12 2.26 20.66
N ASN A 183 -4.97 1.36 21.16
CA ASN A 183 -4.57 0.24 22.01
C ASN A 183 -4.47 -1.03 21.16
N MET A 184 -3.28 -1.66 21.13
CA MET A 184 -3.04 -2.99 20.54
C MET A 184 -4.06 -4.05 20.98
N ASN A 185 -4.63 -3.88 22.17
CA ASN A 185 -5.57 -4.82 22.75
C ASN A 185 -7.01 -4.66 22.25
N TYR A 186 -7.33 -3.64 21.42
CA TYR A 186 -8.72 -3.47 20.97
C TYR A 186 -9.19 -4.61 20.08
N LEU A 187 -8.28 -5.27 19.36
CA LEU A 187 -8.65 -6.17 18.28
C LEU A 187 -8.21 -7.62 18.55
N GLU A 188 -9.18 -8.46 18.91
CA GLU A 188 -8.94 -9.89 19.14
C GLU A 188 -8.33 -10.57 17.92
N LEU A 189 -7.30 -11.39 18.13
CA LEU A 189 -6.73 -12.19 17.06
C LEU A 189 -7.71 -13.30 16.63
N LYS A 190 -7.85 -13.57 15.32
CA LYS A 190 -8.50 -14.77 14.79
C LYS A 190 -7.65 -15.96 15.20
N LYS A 191 -8.27 -16.91 15.91
CA LYS A 191 -7.66 -18.18 16.32
C LYS A 191 -7.55 -19.14 15.15
#